data_AF-A0A142XRB0-F1
#
_entry.id   AF-A0A142XRB0-F1
#
_cell.length_a   1.000
_cell.length_b   1.000
_cell.length_c   1.000
_cell.angle_alpha   90.00
_cell.angle_beta   90.00
_cell.angle_gamma   90.00
#
_symmetry.space_group_name_H-M   'P 1'
#
loop_
_entity.id
_entity.type
_entity.pdbx_description
1 polymer ?
#
loop_
_entity_poly.entity_id
_entity_poly.type
_entity_poly.pdbx_seq_one_letter_code
_entity_poly.pdbx_strand_id
1 'polypeptide(L)'
;MIDPKAVVENAARELLRALSALPVAPRVRVASADGHVACLIQVWGGDHVMPTATSKRRKRATGGRDECRTDILAVVTAAGQARTQKEIVRELKLAGKAHGPGTVVKALADLTTSGVLVNPRDKKGYRLAGWRRNKTPSLFD
;
A
#
# COMPACT_ATOMS: atom_id res chain seq x y z
N MET A 1 -33.46 35.13 8.77
CA MET A 1 -32.45 34.07 8.97
C MET A 1 -32.02 33.60 7.59
N ILE A 2 -30.74 33.66 7.26
CA ILE A 2 -30.25 33.17 5.96
C ILE A 2 -30.22 31.65 6.04
N ASP A 3 -30.84 30.96 5.07
CA ASP A 3 -30.80 29.50 4.99
C ASP A 3 -29.38 29.04 4.64
N PRO A 4 -28.67 28.31 5.54
CA PRO A 4 -27.33 27.81 5.26
C PRO A 4 -27.25 26.93 4.01
N LYS A 5 -28.33 26.21 3.69
CA LYS A 5 -28.39 25.38 2.49
C LYS A 5 -28.37 26.25 1.23
N ALA A 6 -29.18 27.30 1.18
CA ALA A 6 -29.21 28.23 0.06
C ALA A 6 -27.83 28.92 -0.18
N VAL A 7 -27.10 29.26 0.90
CA VAL A 7 -25.75 29.84 0.78
C VAL A 7 -24.77 28.85 0.17
N VAL A 8 -24.76 27.60 0.63
CA VAL A 8 -23.86 26.57 0.10
C VAL A 8 -24.21 26.22 -1.35
N GLU A 9 -25.49 26.13 -1.68
CA GLU A 9 -25.93 25.90 -3.06
C GLU A 9 -25.48 27.03 -4.00
N ASN A 10 -25.56 28.28 -3.56
CA ASN A 10 -25.11 29.42 -4.37
C ASN A 10 -23.59 29.40 -4.57
N ALA A 11 -22.81 29.18 -3.51
CA ALA A 11 -21.35 29.06 -3.60
C ALA A 11 -20.90 27.88 -4.49
N ALA A 12 -21.62 26.75 -4.45
CA ALA A 12 -21.36 25.61 -5.32
C ALA A 12 -21.64 25.94 -6.80
N ARG A 13 -22.71 26.69 -7.09
CA ARG A 13 -23.03 27.14 -8.46
C ARG A 13 -21.97 28.09 -9.01
N GLU A 14 -21.48 29.03 -8.20
CA GLU A 14 -20.39 29.93 -8.60
C GLU A 14 -19.10 29.18 -8.90
N LEU A 15 -18.76 28.20 -8.07
CA LEU A 15 -17.62 27.32 -8.34
C LEU A 15 -17.78 26.55 -9.66
N LEU A 16 -18.95 25.95 -9.90
CA LEU A 16 -19.21 25.22 -11.15
C LEU A 16 -19.08 26.14 -12.38
N ARG A 17 -19.56 27.39 -12.28
CA ARG A 17 -19.35 28.38 -13.35
C ARG A 17 -17.86 28.65 -13.58
N ALA A 18 -17.09 28.89 -12.53
CA ALA A 18 -15.65 29.12 -12.65
C ALA A 18 -14.91 27.92 -13.27
N LEU A 19 -15.28 26.69 -12.89
CA LEU A 19 -14.67 25.48 -13.44
C LEU A 19 -15.04 25.24 -14.91
N SER A 20 -16.24 25.64 -15.34
CA SER A 20 -16.69 25.54 -16.74
C SER A 20 -15.96 26.48 -17.70
N ALA A 21 -15.37 27.56 -17.17
CA ALA A 21 -14.57 28.50 -17.95
C ALA A 21 -13.13 28.02 -18.20
N LEU A 22 -12.71 26.90 -17.60
CA LEU A 22 -11.36 26.38 -17.75
C LEU A 22 -11.21 25.63 -19.10
N PRO A 23 -10.08 25.83 -19.82
CA PRO A 23 -9.84 25.17 -21.10
C PRO A 23 -9.66 23.65 -20.98
N VAL A 24 -9.30 23.15 -19.78
CA VAL A 24 -9.25 21.72 -19.46
C VAL A 24 -10.21 21.46 -18.31
N ALA A 25 -11.22 20.63 -18.56
CA ALA A 25 -12.26 20.34 -17.59
C ALA A 25 -11.66 19.64 -16.34
N PRO A 26 -11.76 20.25 -15.15
CA PRO A 26 -11.30 19.62 -13.92
C PRO A 26 -12.24 18.48 -13.52
N ARG A 27 -11.69 17.42 -12.91
CA ARG A 27 -12.50 16.32 -12.36
C ARG A 27 -13.04 16.73 -10.99
N VAL A 28 -14.36 16.81 -10.87
CA VAL A 28 -15.05 17.21 -9.64
C VAL A 28 -15.80 16.01 -9.05
N ARG A 29 -15.75 15.85 -7.72
CA ARG A 29 -16.56 14.87 -6.99
C ARG A 29 -17.22 15.54 -5.79
N VAL A 30 -18.51 15.30 -5.61
CA VAL A 30 -19.30 15.75 -4.45
C VAL A 30 -19.65 14.54 -3.59
N ALA A 31 -19.55 14.68 -2.26
CA ALA A 31 -20.00 13.70 -1.28
C ALA A 31 -20.90 14.39 -0.24
N SER A 32 -22.01 13.76 0.14
CA SER A 32 -22.97 14.27 1.13
C SER A 32 -22.74 13.60 2.48
N ALA A 33 -22.96 14.33 3.59
CA ALA A 33 -22.94 13.79 4.95
C ALA A 33 -24.30 13.99 5.62
N ASP A 34 -24.99 12.89 5.93
CA ASP A 34 -26.01 12.72 6.97
C ASP A 34 -26.89 13.96 7.31
N GLY A 35 -27.61 14.50 6.32
CA GLY A 35 -28.66 15.51 6.54
C GLY A 35 -28.18 16.90 6.96
N HIS A 36 -26.86 17.11 7.09
CA HIS A 36 -26.24 18.42 7.33
C HIS A 36 -25.32 18.78 6.16
N VAL A 37 -25.26 20.06 5.80
CA VAL A 37 -24.48 20.46 4.62
C VAL A 37 -22.99 20.49 4.95
N ALA A 38 -22.28 19.41 4.66
CA ALA A 38 -20.83 19.37 4.60
C ALA A 38 -20.41 19.12 3.14
N CYS A 39 -19.69 20.07 2.55
CA CYS A 39 -19.13 19.94 1.20
C CYS A 39 -17.60 19.86 1.29
N LEU A 40 -17.01 18.83 0.70
CA LEU A 40 -15.57 18.73 0.49
C LEU A 40 -15.27 18.81 -1.00
N ILE A 41 -14.69 19.93 -1.44
CA ILE A 41 -14.22 20.13 -2.81
C ILE A 41 -12.71 19.86 -2.85
N GLN A 42 -12.27 18.98 -3.75
CA GLN A 42 -10.86 18.68 -3.98
C GLN A 42 -10.52 18.99 -5.44
N VAL A 43 -9.43 19.74 -5.65
CA VAL A 43 -8.91 20.09 -6.99
C VAL A 43 -7.46 19.63 -7.08
N TRP A 44 -7.09 18.97 -8.17
CA TRP A 44 -5.71 18.54 -8.45
C TRP A 44 -5.46 18.47 -9.96
N GLY A 45 -4.18 18.47 -10.38
CA GLY A 45 -3.81 18.39 -11.79
C GLY A 45 -4.23 17.07 -12.43
N GLY A 46 -4.65 17.08 -13.70
CA GLY A 46 -5.14 15.89 -14.41
C GLY A 46 -4.15 14.72 -14.46
N ASP A 47 -2.85 15.03 -14.46
CA ASP A 47 -1.76 14.04 -14.46
C ASP A 47 -1.42 13.51 -13.05
N HIS A 48 -2.10 14.01 -12.03
CA HIS A 48 -1.84 13.65 -10.64
C HIS A 48 -2.90 12.66 -10.12
N VAL A 49 -2.44 11.67 -9.38
CA VAL A 49 -3.33 10.74 -8.68
C VAL A 49 -4.14 11.50 -7.64
N MET A 50 -5.45 11.24 -7.60
CA MET A 50 -6.40 11.83 -6.66
C MET A 50 -5.87 11.82 -5.21
N PRO A 51 -5.85 12.97 -4.51
CA PRO A 51 -5.43 13.06 -3.11
C PRO A 51 -6.53 12.53 -2.18
N THR A 52 -6.70 11.22 -2.14
CA THR A 52 -7.56 10.57 -1.15
C THR A 52 -6.92 10.61 0.24
N ALA A 53 -7.72 10.55 1.32
CA ALA A 53 -7.19 10.36 2.68
C ALA A 53 -6.27 9.11 2.77
N THR A 54 -6.50 8.10 1.92
CA THR A 54 -5.63 6.93 1.76
C THR A 54 -4.27 7.23 1.11
N SER A 55 -4.14 8.25 0.25
CA SER A 55 -2.86 8.59 -0.39
C SER A 55 -1.90 9.31 0.57
N LYS A 56 -2.41 10.23 1.41
CA LYS A 56 -1.63 10.83 2.51
C LYS A 56 -1.25 9.79 3.57
N ARG A 57 -2.14 8.85 3.89
CA ARG A 57 -1.83 7.73 4.81
C ARG A 57 -0.79 6.76 4.24
N ARG A 58 -0.81 6.49 2.92
CA ARG A 58 0.24 5.69 2.24
C ARG A 58 1.63 6.33 2.32
N LYS A 59 1.74 7.65 2.17
CA LYS A 59 3.03 8.36 2.27
C LYS A 59 3.62 8.38 3.68
N ARG A 60 2.81 8.28 4.74
CA ARG A 60 3.29 8.14 6.12
C ARG A 60 3.61 6.68 6.51
N ALA A 61 3.10 5.70 5.75
CA ALA A 61 3.28 4.27 6.03
C ALA A 61 4.52 3.65 5.37
N THR A 62 5.31 4.42 4.62
CA THR A 62 6.54 3.93 3.97
C THR A 62 7.63 3.53 4.98
N GLY A 63 7.71 4.18 6.15
CA GLY A 63 8.66 3.81 7.20
C GLY A 63 8.51 2.35 7.66
N GLY A 64 7.29 1.94 8.00
CA GLY A 64 7.04 0.57 8.47
C GLY A 64 7.20 -0.50 7.39
N ARG A 65 7.06 -0.17 6.09
CA ARG A 65 7.22 -1.15 5.01
C ARG A 65 8.70 -1.43 4.72
N ASP A 66 9.54 -0.41 4.75
CA ASP A 66 10.98 -0.54 4.51
C ASP A 66 11.67 -1.23 5.69
N GLU A 67 11.29 -0.87 6.91
CA GLU A 67 11.70 -1.59 8.13
C GLU A 67 11.26 -3.06 8.08
N CYS A 68 10.00 -3.34 7.67
CA CYS A 68 9.51 -4.71 7.52
C CYS A 68 10.32 -5.50 6.47
N ARG A 69 10.73 -4.89 5.36
CA ARG A 69 11.60 -5.55 4.36
C ARG A 69 12.95 -5.93 4.97
N THR A 70 13.60 -5.00 5.66
CA THR A 70 14.89 -5.23 6.34
C THR A 70 14.77 -6.36 7.37
N ASP A 71 13.70 -6.35 8.16
CA ASP A 71 13.46 -7.34 9.20
C ASP A 71 13.20 -8.74 8.63
N ILE A 72 12.42 -8.84 7.54
CA ILE A 72 12.19 -10.10 6.83
C ILE A 72 13.51 -10.65 6.28
N LEU A 73 14.36 -9.79 5.70
CA LEU A 73 15.66 -10.23 5.19
C LEU A 73 16.58 -10.71 6.31
N ALA A 74 16.60 -10.03 7.46
CA ALA A 74 17.35 -10.48 8.62
C ALA A 74 16.88 -11.86 9.10
N VAL A 75 15.57 -12.08 9.18
CA VAL A 75 14.97 -13.38 9.54
C VAL A 75 15.34 -14.48 8.55
N VAL A 76 15.13 -14.27 7.25
CA VAL A 76 15.42 -15.29 6.22
C VAL A 76 16.93 -15.57 6.15
N THR A 77 17.77 -14.55 6.31
CA THR A 77 19.24 -14.73 6.30
C THR A 77 19.71 -15.50 7.52
N ALA A 78 19.25 -15.14 8.72
CA ALA A 78 19.61 -15.81 9.96
C ALA A 78 19.14 -17.28 9.99
N ALA A 79 18.00 -17.59 9.36
CA ALA A 79 17.49 -18.94 9.30
C ALA A 79 18.36 -19.89 8.45
N GLY A 80 19.10 -19.39 7.46
CA GLY A 80 19.96 -20.19 6.57
C GLY A 80 19.20 -21.19 5.67
N GLN A 81 17.87 -21.24 5.75
CA GLN A 81 17.00 -22.11 4.96
C GLN A 81 15.66 -21.44 4.64
N ALA A 82 14.89 -22.02 3.73
CA ALA A 82 13.62 -21.44 3.30
C ALA A 82 12.63 -21.35 4.47
N ARG A 83 11.87 -20.25 4.55
CA ARG A 83 10.87 -20.02 5.60
C ARG A 83 9.51 -19.69 5.00
N THR A 84 8.48 -20.34 5.49
CA THR A 84 7.09 -20.01 5.16
C THR A 84 6.70 -18.66 5.74
N GLN A 85 5.66 -18.04 5.18
CA GLN A 85 5.12 -16.79 5.73
C GLN A 85 4.77 -16.91 7.21
N LYS A 86 4.22 -18.05 7.64
CA LYS A 86 3.84 -18.28 9.04
C LYS A 86 5.05 -18.30 9.98
N GLU A 87 6.14 -18.93 9.54
CA GLU A 87 7.40 -18.96 10.29
C GLU A 87 8.03 -17.58 10.36
N ILE A 88 8.06 -16.84 9.26
CA ILE A 88 8.58 -15.46 9.22
C ILE A 88 7.81 -14.58 10.21
N VAL A 89 6.48 -14.62 10.19
CA VAL A 89 5.64 -13.85 11.14
C VAL A 89 5.92 -14.25 12.59
N ARG A 90 6.11 -15.56 12.86
CA ARG A 90 6.44 -16.05 14.20
C ARG A 90 7.81 -15.54 14.66
N GLU A 91 8.83 -15.62 13.82
CA GLU A 91 10.20 -15.20 14.13
C GLU A 91 10.28 -13.67 14.34
N LEU A 92 9.59 -12.88 13.51
CA LEU A 92 9.45 -11.44 13.72
C LEU A 92 8.82 -11.10 15.08
N LYS A 93 7.75 -11.82 15.46
CA LYS A 93 7.11 -11.65 16.76
C LYS A 93 8.05 -12.01 17.92
N LEU A 94 8.81 -13.11 17.80
CA LEU A 94 9.80 -13.50 18.81
C LEU A 94 10.93 -12.48 18.94
N ALA A 95 11.31 -11.83 17.84
CA ALA A 95 12.31 -10.76 17.82
C ALA A 95 11.78 -9.39 18.28
N GLY A 96 10.54 -9.30 18.78
CA GLY A 96 9.92 -8.03 19.21
C GLY A 96 9.53 -7.10 18.06
N LYS A 97 9.59 -7.57 16.81
CA LYS A 97 9.30 -6.80 15.60
C LYS A 97 7.84 -6.97 15.20
N ALA A 98 7.00 -6.10 15.75
CA ALA A 98 5.55 -6.17 15.57
C ALA A 98 5.10 -5.60 14.20
N HIS A 99 5.15 -6.44 13.16
CA HIS A 99 4.59 -6.12 11.85
C HIS A 99 3.21 -6.75 11.66
N GLY A 100 2.25 -5.97 11.14
CA GLY A 100 0.92 -6.49 10.82
C GLY A 100 0.97 -7.52 9.68
N PRO A 101 0.09 -8.56 9.67
CA PRO A 101 0.11 -9.61 8.64
C PRO A 101 0.04 -9.06 7.20
N GLY A 102 -0.78 -8.03 6.97
CA GLY A 102 -0.89 -7.38 5.67
C GLY A 102 0.36 -6.61 5.23
N THR A 103 1.16 -6.11 6.18
CA THR A 103 2.45 -5.46 5.89
C THR A 103 3.48 -6.50 5.49
N VAL A 104 3.53 -7.62 6.22
CA VAL A 104 4.44 -8.74 5.91
C VAL A 104 4.16 -9.31 4.52
N VAL A 105 2.89 -9.55 4.16
CA VAL A 105 2.53 -10.03 2.81
C VAL A 105 3.01 -9.08 1.72
N LYS A 106 2.82 -7.77 1.90
CA LYS A 106 3.24 -6.77 0.92
C LYS A 106 4.75 -6.68 0.80
N ALA A 107 5.48 -6.70 1.91
CA ALA A 107 6.94 -6.68 1.90
C ALA A 107 7.52 -7.95 1.24
N LEU A 108 6.92 -9.12 1.50
CA LEU A 108 7.29 -10.37 0.83
C LEU A 108 7.04 -10.30 -0.69
N ALA A 109 5.91 -9.73 -1.11
CA ALA A 109 5.61 -9.51 -2.52
C ALA A 109 6.64 -8.59 -3.19
N ASP A 110 7.05 -7.50 -2.53
CA ASP A 110 8.06 -6.59 -3.07
C ASP A 110 9.42 -7.27 -3.21
N LEU A 111 9.87 -7.96 -2.16
CA LEU A 111 11.15 -8.67 -2.15
C LEU A 111 11.20 -9.79 -3.20
N THR A 112 10.05 -10.41 -3.48
CA THR A 112 9.93 -11.40 -4.55
C THR A 112 9.96 -10.73 -5.92
N THR A 113 9.25 -9.61 -6.08
CA THR A 113 9.21 -8.84 -7.35
C THR A 113 10.58 -8.27 -7.69
N SER A 114 11.34 -7.82 -6.69
CA SER A 114 12.71 -7.31 -6.87
C SER A 114 13.76 -8.42 -7.06
N GLY A 115 13.35 -9.69 -7.02
CA GLY A 115 14.26 -10.83 -7.19
C GLY A 115 15.20 -11.08 -6.00
N VAL A 116 15.00 -10.42 -4.85
CA VAL A 116 15.83 -10.65 -3.65
C VAL A 116 15.44 -11.97 -2.98
N LEU A 117 14.13 -12.21 -2.87
CA LEU A 117 13.57 -13.47 -2.43
C LEU A 117 13.00 -14.24 -3.61
N VAL A 118 13.04 -15.55 -3.51
CA VAL A 118 12.34 -16.47 -4.40
C VAL A 118 11.33 -17.24 -3.55
N ASN A 119 10.07 -17.22 -3.97
CA ASN A 119 9.04 -18.12 -3.48
C ASN A 119 8.71 -19.10 -4.61
N PRO A 120 9.08 -20.39 -4.52
CA PRO A 120 8.87 -21.32 -5.63
C PRO A 120 7.39 -21.71 -5.83
N ARG A 121 6.45 -21.11 -5.08
CA ARG A 121 5.00 -21.43 -5.08
C ARG A 121 4.69 -22.90 -4.78
N ASP A 122 5.71 -23.69 -4.42
CA ASP A 122 5.69 -25.12 -4.11
C ASP A 122 5.52 -25.39 -2.60
N LYS A 123 5.01 -24.40 -1.87
CA LYS A 123 4.85 -24.40 -0.41
C LYS A 123 6.15 -24.54 0.40
N LYS A 124 7.34 -24.53 -0.23
CA LYS A 124 8.64 -24.63 0.49
C LYS A 124 9.09 -23.35 1.18
N GLY A 125 8.37 -22.24 0.98
CA GLY A 125 8.66 -20.97 1.64
C GLY A 125 9.57 -20.03 0.84
N TYR A 126 9.82 -18.87 1.43
CA TYR A 126 10.67 -17.82 0.88
C TYR A 126 12.13 -18.09 1.21
N ARG A 127 13.01 -17.88 0.23
CA ARG A 127 14.47 -18.03 0.37
C ARG A 127 15.20 -16.96 -0.43
N LEU A 128 16.46 -16.70 -0.10
CA LEU A 128 17.31 -15.80 -0.88
C LEU A 128 17.52 -16.36 -2.30
N ALA A 129 17.47 -15.49 -3.31
CA ALA A 129 17.63 -15.89 -4.71
C ALA A 129 18.99 -16.56 -5.00
N GLY A 130 20.04 -16.11 -4.31
CA GLY A 130 21.40 -16.63 -4.44
C GLY A 130 21.63 -18.01 -3.81
N TRP A 131 20.66 -18.56 -3.06
CA TRP A 131 20.82 -19.91 -2.50
C TRP A 131 20.65 -20.96 -3.59
N ARG A 132 21.68 -21.80 -3.77
CA ARG A 132 21.59 -22.99 -4.62
C ARG A 132 20.44 -23.87 -4.12
N ARG A 133 19.58 -24.35 -5.03
CA ARG A 133 18.72 -25.49 -4.69
C ARG A 133 19.67 -26.61 -4.26
N ASN A 134 19.44 -27.26 -3.12
CA ASN A 134 20.06 -28.55 -2.87
C ASN A 134 19.78 -29.39 -4.12
N LYS A 135 20.83 -29.73 -4.88
CA LYS A 135 20.71 -30.67 -5.99
C LYS A 135 20.09 -31.92 -5.37
N THR A 136 18.82 -32.18 -5.65
CA THR A 136 18.30 -33.53 -5.49
C THR A 136 19.20 -34.40 -6.37
N PRO A 137 19.87 -35.44 -5.83
CA PRO A 137 20.59 -36.37 -6.67
C PRO A 137 19.60 -36.89 -7.72
N SER A 138 19.97 -36.72 -8.98
CA SER A 138 19.29 -37.37 -10.08
C SER A 138 19.41 -38.87 -9.85
N LEU A 139 18.32 -39.63 -9.99
CA LEU A 139 18.37 -41.10 -10.01
C LEU A 139 19.09 -41.65 -11.27
N PHE A 140 19.54 -40.76 -12.15
CA PHE A 140 20.13 -41.06 -13.45
C PHE A 140 21.55 -40.50 -13.63
N ASP A 141 22.23 -40.12 -12.54
CA ASP A 141 23.69 -39.89 -12.55
C ASP A 141 24.43 -41.11 -12.00
#